data_AF-A0AA41WLW8-F1
#
_entry.id   AF-A0AA41WLW8-F1
#
_cell.length_a   1.000
_cell.length_b   1.000
_cell.length_c   1.000
_cell.angle_alpha   90.00
_cell.angle_beta   90.00
_cell.angle_gamma   90.00
#
_symmetry.space_group_name_H-M   'P 1'
#
loop_
_entity.id
_entity.type
_entity.pdbx_description
1 polymer ?
#
loop_
_entity_poly.entity_id
_entity_poly.type
_entity_poly.pdbx_seq_one_letter_code
_entity_poly.pdbx_strand_id
1 'polypeptide(L)'
;MKIVVAMTLLSFATGLAHAQESCASKEADIRRQLEHAREQGNAGRIEGLETALSKVRAHCTDAGLQAERQEDIDEAREEVREREAELQEALRDGDRKKIEKRERKLDEAREELREILKD
;
A
#
# COMPACT_ATOMS: atom_id res chain seq x y z
N MET A 1 -52.81 -13.73 -1.30
CA MET A 1 -51.42 -14.11 -0.97
C MET A 1 -50.50 -13.55 -2.04
N LYS A 2 -49.72 -12.52 -1.72
CA LYS A 2 -48.67 -11.99 -2.60
C LYS A 2 -47.34 -12.22 -1.90
N ILE A 3 -46.53 -13.06 -2.52
CA ILE A 3 -45.25 -13.56 -2.02
C ILE A 3 -44.30 -12.36 -1.89
N VAL A 4 -43.88 -12.04 -0.68
CA VAL A 4 -42.81 -11.08 -0.43
C VAL A 4 -41.50 -11.82 -0.62
N VAL A 5 -40.87 -11.62 -1.77
CA VAL A 5 -39.53 -12.15 -2.05
C VAL A 5 -38.54 -11.30 -1.26
N ALA A 6 -38.07 -11.83 -0.12
CA ALA A 6 -36.97 -11.27 0.63
C ALA A 6 -35.69 -11.43 -0.20
N MET A 7 -35.27 -10.34 -0.84
CA MET A 7 -34.02 -10.27 -1.59
C MET A 7 -32.88 -10.10 -0.58
N THR A 8 -32.37 -11.21 -0.05
CA THR A 8 -31.18 -11.23 0.79
C THR A 8 -29.98 -10.81 -0.06
N LEU A 9 -29.45 -9.62 0.23
CA LEU A 9 -28.20 -9.12 -0.30
C LEU A 9 -27.07 -10.03 0.19
N LEU A 10 -26.52 -10.83 -0.72
CA LEU A 10 -25.29 -11.59 -0.50
C LEU A 10 -24.11 -10.62 -0.65
N SER A 11 -23.58 -10.12 0.47
CA SER A 11 -22.35 -9.33 0.47
C SER A 11 -21.17 -10.23 0.14
N PHE A 12 -20.63 -10.12 -1.07
CA PHE A 12 -19.38 -10.76 -1.45
C PHE A 12 -18.23 -9.97 -0.80
N ALA A 13 -17.80 -10.39 0.40
CA ALA A 13 -16.57 -9.89 0.99
C ALA A 13 -15.40 -10.55 0.27
N THR A 14 -14.88 -9.93 -0.79
CA THR A 14 -13.52 -10.26 -1.27
C THR A 14 -12.54 -9.74 -0.23
N GLY A 15 -12.23 -10.56 0.77
CA GLY A 15 -11.04 -10.36 1.57
C GLY A 15 -9.83 -10.56 0.68
N LEU A 16 -9.27 -9.48 0.16
CA LEU A 16 -7.89 -9.49 -0.33
C LEU A 16 -7.02 -9.66 0.90
N ALA A 17 -6.67 -10.90 1.20
CA ALA A 17 -5.54 -11.19 2.06
C ALA A 17 -4.34 -10.49 1.40
N HIS A 18 -3.86 -9.42 2.01
CA HIS A 18 -2.61 -8.77 1.60
C HIS A 18 -1.51 -9.78 1.91
N ALA A 19 -1.10 -10.51 0.89
CA ALA A 19 0.01 -11.44 1.00
C ALA A 19 1.28 -10.60 1.06
N GLN A 20 2.07 -10.80 2.11
CA GLN A 20 3.39 -10.20 2.24
C GLN A 20 4.17 -10.39 0.92
N GLU A 21 4.66 -9.29 0.36
CA GLU A 21 5.26 -9.31 -0.97
C GLU A 21 6.55 -10.15 -0.96
N SER A 22 6.65 -11.09 -1.92
CA SER A 22 7.81 -11.95 -2.14
C SER A 22 8.24 -11.87 -3.60
N CYS A 23 9.46 -12.30 -3.92
CA CYS A 23 9.89 -12.37 -5.32
C CYS A 23 8.99 -13.31 -6.15
N ALA A 24 8.48 -14.37 -5.53
CA ALA A 24 7.54 -15.29 -6.18
C ALA A 24 6.18 -14.63 -6.45
N SER A 25 5.65 -13.84 -5.52
CA SER A 25 4.39 -13.11 -5.75
C SER A 25 4.59 -11.99 -6.78
N LYS A 26 5.70 -11.21 -6.71
CA LYS A 26 6.06 -10.22 -7.74
C LYS A 26 6.11 -10.83 -9.13
N GLU A 27 6.77 -11.99 -9.27
CA GLU A 27 6.83 -12.70 -10.54
C GLU A 27 5.46 -13.17 -11.01
N ALA A 28 4.65 -13.77 -10.13
CA ALA A 28 3.31 -14.23 -10.47
C ALA A 28 2.41 -13.08 -10.95
N ASP A 29 2.52 -11.92 -10.29
CA ASP A 29 1.76 -10.72 -10.60
C ASP A 29 2.13 -10.17 -11.98
N ILE A 30 3.43 -10.07 -12.29
CA ILE A 30 3.90 -9.65 -13.62
C ILE A 30 3.43 -10.63 -14.69
N ARG A 31 3.46 -11.94 -14.43
CA ARG A 31 2.95 -12.96 -15.36
C ARG A 31 1.45 -12.82 -15.63
N ARG A 32 0.63 -12.55 -14.60
CA ARG A 32 -0.82 -12.27 -14.77
C ARG A 32 -1.05 -11.02 -15.61
N GLN A 33 -0.27 -9.97 -15.36
CA GLN A 33 -0.35 -8.74 -16.16
C GLN A 33 0.07 -8.96 -17.62
N LEU A 34 1.05 -9.85 -17.87
CA LEU A 34 1.47 -10.23 -19.22
C LEU A 34 0.37 -10.95 -19.98
N GLU A 35 -0.32 -11.90 -19.33
CA GLU A 35 -1.46 -12.60 -19.90
C GLU A 35 -2.53 -11.60 -20.35
N HIS A 36 -2.90 -10.68 -19.45
CA HIS A 36 -3.90 -9.65 -19.76
C HIS A 36 -3.44 -8.69 -20.88
N ALA A 37 -2.17 -8.28 -20.88
CA ALA A 37 -1.62 -7.41 -21.93
C ALA A 37 -1.59 -8.11 -23.30
N ARG A 38 -1.40 -9.43 -23.34
CA ARG A 38 -1.46 -10.26 -24.56
C ARG A 38 -2.87 -10.34 -25.11
N GLU A 39 -3.87 -10.55 -24.28
CA GLU A 39 -5.29 -10.54 -24.69
C GLU A 39 -5.69 -9.21 -25.33
N GLN A 40 -5.14 -8.10 -24.82
CA GLN A 40 -5.41 -6.75 -25.33
C GLN A 40 -4.55 -6.36 -26.55
N GLY A 41 -3.58 -7.19 -26.95
CA GLY A 41 -2.64 -6.86 -28.03
C GLY A 41 -1.76 -5.63 -27.74
N ASN A 42 -1.52 -5.31 -26.47
CA ASN A 42 -0.77 -4.11 -26.08
C ASN A 42 0.75 -4.37 -26.08
N ALA A 43 1.36 -4.32 -27.28
CA ALA A 43 2.78 -4.66 -27.49
C ALA A 43 3.74 -3.89 -26.56
N GLY A 44 3.54 -2.58 -26.38
CA GLY A 44 4.40 -1.78 -25.52
C GLY A 44 4.31 -2.18 -24.03
N ARG A 45 3.11 -2.51 -23.56
CA ARG A 45 2.93 -3.03 -22.19
C ARG A 45 3.57 -4.40 -22.03
N ILE A 46 3.46 -5.27 -23.04
CA ILE A 46 4.09 -6.59 -23.03
C ILE A 46 5.61 -6.45 -22.89
N GLU A 47 6.26 -5.63 -23.72
CA GLU A 47 7.71 -5.42 -23.67
C GLU A 47 8.20 -4.90 -22.31
N GLY A 48 7.48 -3.93 -21.74
CA GLY A 48 7.78 -3.40 -20.42
C GLY A 48 7.64 -4.46 -19.32
N LEU A 49 6.60 -5.28 -19.37
CA LEU A 49 6.38 -6.35 -18.39
C LEU A 49 7.37 -7.51 -18.55
N GLU A 50 7.78 -7.86 -19.77
CA GLU A 50 8.84 -8.86 -20.01
C GLU A 50 10.20 -8.39 -19.47
N THR A 51 10.49 -7.10 -19.64
CA THR A 51 11.68 -6.46 -19.03
C THR A 51 11.60 -6.50 -17.50
N ALA A 52 10.44 -6.15 -16.91
CA ALA A 52 10.23 -6.20 -15.47
C ALA A 52 10.39 -7.63 -14.93
N LEU A 53 9.82 -8.62 -15.61
CA LEU A 53 9.93 -10.04 -15.27
C LEU A 53 11.39 -10.50 -15.27
N SER A 54 12.16 -10.11 -16.29
CA SER A 54 13.59 -10.41 -16.38
C SER A 54 14.37 -9.82 -15.20
N LYS A 55 14.10 -8.55 -14.85
CA LYS A 55 14.73 -7.89 -13.68
C LYS A 55 14.39 -8.57 -12.36
N VAL A 56 13.13 -8.96 -12.15
CA VAL A 56 12.71 -9.70 -10.94
C VAL A 56 13.47 -11.01 -10.84
N ARG A 57 13.54 -11.79 -11.93
CA ARG A 57 14.28 -13.06 -11.95
C ARG A 57 15.78 -12.90 -11.73
N ALA A 58 16.37 -11.80 -12.20
CA ALA A 58 17.80 -11.58 -12.12
C ALA A 58 18.24 -10.98 -10.76
N HIS A 59 17.39 -10.17 -10.12
CA HIS A 59 17.83 -9.29 -9.04
C HIS A 59 16.94 -9.29 -7.80
N CYS A 60 15.71 -9.82 -7.88
CA CYS A 60 14.85 -9.85 -6.71
C CYS A 60 15.40 -10.83 -5.67
N THR A 61 15.46 -10.37 -4.41
CA THR A 61 15.70 -11.24 -3.26
C THR A 61 14.68 -10.92 -2.18
N ASP A 62 14.14 -11.94 -1.52
CA ASP A 62 13.16 -11.72 -0.45
C ASP A 62 13.77 -10.93 0.71
N ALA A 63 15.07 -11.12 0.99
CA ALA A 63 15.80 -10.33 1.97
C ALA A 63 15.89 -8.85 1.57
N GLY A 64 16.10 -8.55 0.28
CA GLY A 64 16.09 -7.18 -0.23
C GLY A 64 14.72 -6.52 -0.09
N LEU A 65 13.64 -7.25 -0.41
CA LEU A 65 12.26 -6.76 -0.22
C LEU A 65 11.94 -6.48 1.25
N GLN A 66 12.40 -7.35 2.16
CA GLN A 66 12.25 -7.13 3.60
C GLN A 66 13.05 -5.94 4.10
N ALA A 67 14.25 -5.72 3.56
CA ALA A 67 15.08 -4.57 3.92
C ALA A 67 14.45 -3.25 3.46
N GLU A 68 13.99 -3.18 2.21
CA GLU A 68 13.25 -2.03 1.64
C GLU A 68 12.02 -1.70 2.51
N ARG A 69 11.20 -2.72 2.82
CA ARG A 69 10.05 -2.56 3.72
C ARG A 69 10.42 -2.03 5.10
N GLN A 70 11.53 -2.52 5.66
CA GLN A 70 11.97 -2.09 6.98
C GLN A 70 12.46 -0.63 6.95
N GLU A 71 13.11 -0.21 5.86
CA GLU A 71 13.48 1.18 5.61
C GLU A 71 12.23 2.08 5.54
N ASP A 72 11.21 1.70 4.76
CA ASP A 72 9.94 2.43 4.67
C ASP A 72 9.25 2.57 6.05
N ILE A 73 9.24 1.49 6.85
CA ILE A 73 8.71 1.51 8.22
C ILE A 73 9.48 2.50 9.09
N ASP A 74 10.81 2.52 8.99
CA ASP A 74 11.66 3.35 9.83
C ASP A 74 11.58 4.83 9.43
N GLU A 75 11.47 5.14 8.14
CA GLU A 75 11.18 6.48 7.63
C GLU A 75 9.81 6.98 8.10
N ALA A 76 8.74 6.20 7.92
CA ALA A 76 7.41 6.57 8.38
C ALA A 76 7.33 6.75 9.90
N ARG A 77 8.09 5.96 10.67
CA ARG A 77 8.22 6.16 12.13
C ARG A 77 8.95 7.45 12.48
N GLU A 78 9.98 7.83 11.72
CA GLU A 78 10.65 9.12 11.92
C GLU A 78 9.69 10.26 11.60
N GLU A 79 8.94 10.20 10.51
CA GLU A 79 7.94 11.22 10.21
C GLU A 79 6.91 11.36 11.35
N VAL A 80 6.38 10.27 11.88
CA VAL A 80 5.48 10.34 13.04
C VAL A 80 6.13 11.06 14.21
N ARG A 81 7.40 10.76 14.53
CA ARG A 81 8.15 11.44 15.60
C ARG A 81 8.30 12.94 15.32
N GLU A 82 8.61 13.31 14.09
CA GLU A 82 8.71 14.72 13.68
C GLU A 82 7.37 15.44 13.83
N ARG A 83 6.26 14.84 13.36
CA ARG A 83 4.91 15.42 13.49
C ARG A 83 4.47 15.58 14.95
N GLU A 84 4.83 14.63 15.82
CA GLU A 84 4.60 14.74 17.26
C GLU A 84 5.36 15.94 17.86
N ALA A 85 6.62 16.12 17.48
CA ALA A 85 7.42 17.28 17.92
C ALA A 85 6.82 18.61 17.43
N GLU A 86 6.41 18.69 16.16
CA GLU A 86 5.76 19.88 15.59
C GLU A 86 4.43 20.23 16.30
N LEU A 87 3.66 19.20 16.69
CA LEU A 87 2.44 19.38 17.47
C LEU A 87 2.76 19.90 18.88
N GLN A 88 3.77 19.35 19.54
CA GLN A 88 4.20 19.82 20.87
C GLN A 88 4.65 21.29 20.84
N GLU A 89 5.35 21.72 19.79
CA GLU A 89 5.70 23.13 19.61
C GLU A 89 4.43 23.99 19.45
N ALA A 90 3.50 23.58 18.60
CA ALA A 90 2.24 24.31 18.38
C ALA A 90 1.40 24.43 19.67
N LEU A 91 1.40 23.39 20.51
CA LEU A 91 0.74 23.41 21.82
C LEU A 91 1.36 24.42 22.78
N ARG A 92 2.70 24.59 22.75
CA ARG A 92 3.40 25.61 23.55
C ARG A 92 3.10 27.03 23.07
N ASP A 93 3.01 27.21 21.76
CA ASP A 93 2.70 28.51 21.14
C ASP A 93 1.23 28.93 21.38
N GLY A 94 0.32 27.96 21.56
CA GLY A 94 -1.09 28.19 21.85
C GLY A 94 -1.94 28.65 20.64
N ASP A 95 -1.38 28.66 19.42
CA ASP A 95 -2.13 28.98 18.21
C ASP A 95 -3.03 27.79 17.82
N ARG A 96 -4.33 27.93 18.10
CA ARG A 96 -5.35 26.92 17.80
C ARG A 96 -5.35 26.47 16.34
N LYS A 97 -5.14 27.36 15.37
CA LYS A 97 -5.09 26.98 13.95
C LYS A 97 -3.84 26.17 13.62
N LYS A 98 -2.71 26.51 14.25
CA LYS A 98 -1.46 25.74 14.12
C LYS A 98 -1.64 24.34 14.72
N ILE A 99 -2.23 24.25 15.91
CA ILE A 99 -2.53 22.97 16.60
C ILE A 99 -3.40 22.06 15.72
N GLU A 100 -4.58 22.54 15.29
CA GLU A 100 -5.50 21.75 14.45
C GLU A 100 -4.84 21.27 13.14
N LYS A 101 -3.94 22.07 12.56
CA LYS A 101 -3.19 21.68 11.36
C LYS A 101 -2.15 20.59 11.65
N ARG A 102 -1.46 20.64 12.81
CA ARG A 102 -0.44 19.66 13.18
C ARG A 102 -1.06 18.34 13.63
N GLU A 103 -2.21 18.37 14.32
CA GLU A 103 -2.96 17.15 14.66
C GLU A 103 -3.34 16.36 13.42
N ARG A 104 -3.94 17.01 12.40
CA ARG A 104 -4.29 16.31 11.15
C ARG A 104 -3.09 15.68 10.46
N LYS A 105 -1.96 16.39 10.39
CA LYS A 105 -0.72 15.87 9.78
C LYS A 105 -0.15 14.68 10.54
N LEU A 106 -0.24 14.71 11.87
CA LEU A 106 0.17 13.60 12.71
C LEU A 106 -0.74 12.38 12.48
N ASP A 107 -2.05 12.60 12.34
CA ASP A 107 -2.99 11.53 12.04
C ASP A 107 -2.73 10.93 10.64
N GLU A 108 -2.47 11.77 9.63
CA GLU A 108 -2.06 11.35 8.28
C GLU A 108 -0.80 10.46 8.32
N ALA A 109 0.27 10.91 8.99
CA ALA A 109 1.51 10.12 9.12
C ALA A 109 1.31 8.81 9.88
N ARG A 110 0.44 8.80 10.91
CA ARG A 110 0.09 7.58 11.66
C ARG A 110 -0.74 6.61 10.82
N GLU A 111 -1.58 7.11 9.93
CA GLU A 111 -2.34 6.29 8.99
C GLU A 111 -1.41 5.66 7.96
N GLU A 112 -0.49 6.44 7.38
CA GLU A 112 0.53 5.93 6.45
C GLU A 112 1.39 4.82 7.08
N LEU A 113 1.94 5.05 8.28
CA LEU A 113 2.67 4.01 9.01
C LEU A 113 1.80 2.76 9.25
N ARG A 114 0.50 2.93 9.51
CA ARG A 114 -0.41 1.80 9.73
C ARG A 114 -0.66 1.01 8.45
N GLU A 115 -0.78 1.66 7.30
CA GLU A 115 -0.91 0.97 6.02
C GLU A 115 0.36 0.19 5.69
N ILE A 116 1.54 0.80 5.86
CA ILE A 116 2.81 0.09 5.67
C ILE A 116 2.90 -1.14 6.60
N LEU A 117 2.46 -1.06 7.85
CA LEU A 117 2.50 -2.18 8.78
C LEU A 117 1.47 -3.30 8.50
N LYS A 118 0.47 -3.06 7.65
CA LYS A 118 -0.54 -4.08 7.26
C LYS A 118 -0.12 -4.91 6.05
N ASP A 119 0.72 -4.34 5.19
CA ASP A 119 1.34 -5.00 4.04
C ASP A 119 2.42 -6.03 4.47
#